data_AF-A0A1H9B8E4-F1
#
_entry.id   AF-A0A1H9B8E4-F1
#
_cell.length_a   1.000
_cell.length_b   1.000
_cell.length_c   1.000
_cell.angle_alpha   90.00
_cell.angle_beta   90.00
_cell.angle_gamma   90.00
#
_symmetry.space_group_name_H-M   'P 1'
#
loop_
_entity.id
_entity.type
_entity.pdbx_description
1 polymer ?
#
loop_
_entity_poly.entity_id
_entity_poly.type
_entity_poly.pdbx_seq_one_letter_code
_entity_poly.pdbx_strand_id
1 'polypeptide(L)'
;MIEGIINSLTVEYLKNNEIGEKIQMAMIGVQKAQEAILAYVNDDSPEEQKYMRMGTVLAFAIVNKIAHGTPIKDFSNKDWEDIISSVANDAVMIDGQKYSIWVFSVYASYVDISVKVLEIRGISAKKCDAISMIAEEVRALGRKLESNQISEVKYTEQCIWLLIEAMIKLLASYSAIVVGENLADLNQSIAMLAFEYARYSLYKKEKVIVTQYLEHQNEVDEALEAKFDAFRNEMQDRCDIFDELIANAFAPDISIRLKSSIEIALNVGVEESEILDSTEKIDDYFM
;
A
#
# COMPACT_ATOMS: atom_id res chain seq x y z
N MET A 1 20.78 -18.49 48.37
CA MET A 1 22.05 -18.94 47.74
C MET A 1 21.89 -20.31 47.07
N ILE A 2 21.20 -21.28 47.68
CA ILE A 2 20.95 -22.61 47.11
C ILE A 2 19.95 -22.59 45.93
N GLU A 3 18.88 -21.78 45.96
CA GLU A 3 17.94 -21.63 44.83
C GLU A 3 18.57 -21.04 43.57
N GLY A 4 19.52 -20.10 43.71
CA GLY A 4 20.23 -19.51 42.58
C GLY A 4 21.15 -20.49 41.86
N ILE A 5 21.78 -21.39 42.63
CA ILE A 5 22.64 -22.46 42.11
C ILE A 5 21.80 -23.57 41.46
N ILE A 6 20.64 -23.90 42.04
CA ILE A 6 19.70 -24.86 41.46
C ILE A 6 19.11 -24.31 40.16
N ASN A 7 18.66 -23.05 40.12
CA ASN A 7 18.15 -22.47 38.87
C ASN A 7 19.22 -22.37 37.78
N SER A 8 20.46 -21.98 38.10
CA SER A 8 21.54 -21.94 37.10
C SER A 8 21.90 -23.33 36.60
N LEU A 9 22.02 -24.32 37.49
CA LEU A 9 22.25 -25.72 37.11
C LEU A 9 21.10 -26.29 36.29
N THR A 10 19.85 -25.98 36.62
CA THR A 10 18.67 -26.51 35.91
C THR A 10 18.54 -25.89 34.52
N VAL A 11 18.84 -24.60 34.36
CA VAL A 11 18.87 -23.91 33.06
C VAL A 11 20.04 -24.39 32.18
N GLU A 12 21.21 -24.63 32.78
CA GLU A 12 22.40 -25.16 32.09
C GLU A 12 22.22 -26.64 31.70
N TYR A 13 21.57 -27.44 32.56
CA TYR A 13 21.25 -28.85 32.28
C TYR A 13 20.12 -28.99 31.26
N LEU A 14 19.18 -28.04 31.20
CA LEU A 14 18.19 -27.96 30.13
C LEU A 14 18.86 -27.57 28.81
N LYS A 15 19.69 -26.53 28.78
CA LYS A 15 20.39 -26.10 27.54
C LYS A 15 21.30 -27.17 26.93
N ASN A 16 21.90 -28.04 27.75
CA ASN A 16 22.88 -29.04 27.30
C ASN A 16 22.31 -30.45 27.07
N ASN A 17 20.97 -30.62 27.08
CA ASN A 17 20.31 -31.92 26.94
C ASN A 17 19.25 -31.88 25.82
N GLU A 18 19.02 -33.02 25.15
CA GLU A 18 18.13 -33.16 23.98
C GLU A 18 16.70 -32.66 24.28
N ILE A 19 16.28 -32.74 25.55
CA ILE A 19 14.97 -32.27 26.03
C ILE A 19 14.90 -30.74 26.05
N GLY A 20 15.95 -30.03 26.46
CA GLY A 20 15.90 -28.57 26.47
C GLY A 20 16.16 -27.95 25.10
N GLU A 21 16.85 -28.63 24.18
CA GLU A 21 16.82 -28.26 22.76
C GLU A 21 15.39 -28.37 22.19
N LYS A 22 14.65 -29.45 22.51
CA LYS A 22 13.25 -29.60 22.10
C LYS A 22 12.33 -28.55 22.72
N ILE A 23 12.54 -28.19 23.99
CA ILE A 23 11.78 -27.12 24.67
C ILE A 23 12.13 -25.74 24.09
N GLN A 24 13.39 -25.48 23.77
CA GLN A 24 13.81 -24.24 23.13
C GLN A 24 13.24 -24.13 21.71
N MET A 25 13.25 -25.22 20.93
CA MET A 25 12.57 -25.29 19.63
C MET A 25 11.07 -25.05 19.76
N ALA A 26 10.42 -25.62 20.79
CA ALA A 26 9.01 -25.39 21.06
C ALA A 26 8.71 -23.93 21.45
N MET A 27 9.55 -23.29 22.28
CA MET A 27 9.42 -21.87 22.63
C MET A 27 9.62 -20.96 21.41
N ILE A 28 10.61 -21.25 20.57
CA ILE A 28 10.84 -20.52 19.31
C ILE A 28 9.62 -20.71 18.37
N GLY A 29 9.05 -21.91 18.30
CA GLY A 29 7.85 -22.20 17.52
C GLY A 29 6.63 -21.42 18.02
N VAL A 30 6.41 -21.35 19.33
CA VAL A 30 5.32 -20.58 19.96
C VAL A 30 5.51 -19.08 19.74
N GLN A 31 6.73 -18.57 19.89
CA GLN A 31 7.06 -17.17 19.64
C GLN A 31 6.81 -16.80 18.17
N LYS A 32 7.25 -17.63 17.23
CA LYS A 32 6.96 -17.44 15.80
C LYS A 32 5.47 -17.49 15.49
N ALA A 33 4.72 -18.41 16.10
CA ALA A 33 3.27 -18.45 15.91
C ALA A 33 2.60 -17.16 16.43
N GLN A 34 3.04 -16.63 17.57
CA GLN A 34 2.57 -15.35 18.10
C GLN A 34 2.93 -14.17 17.20
N GLU A 35 4.15 -14.13 16.67
CA GLU A 35 4.61 -13.12 15.70
C GLU A 35 3.81 -13.18 14.40
N ALA A 36 3.49 -14.38 13.89
CA ALA A 36 2.67 -14.56 12.70
C ALA A 36 1.23 -14.10 12.92
N ILE A 37 0.65 -14.43 14.07
CA ILE A 37 -0.71 -14.00 14.44
C ILE A 37 -0.74 -12.48 14.59
N LEU A 38 0.25 -11.88 15.24
CA LEU A 38 0.35 -10.42 15.38
C LEU A 38 0.54 -9.73 14.02
N ALA A 39 1.39 -10.27 13.14
CA ALA A 39 1.59 -9.73 11.80
C ALA A 39 0.31 -9.83 10.95
N TYR A 40 -0.42 -10.95 11.02
CA TYR A 40 -1.70 -11.13 10.33
C TYR A 40 -2.79 -10.17 10.83
N VAL A 41 -2.86 -9.97 12.16
CA VAL A 41 -3.85 -9.11 12.82
C VAL A 41 -3.55 -7.63 12.58
N ASN A 42 -2.29 -7.23 12.54
CA ASN A 42 -1.87 -5.85 12.31
C ASN A 42 -1.75 -5.45 10.84
N ASP A 43 -1.94 -6.38 9.89
CA ASP A 43 -1.99 -6.07 8.46
C ASP A 43 -3.37 -5.45 8.13
N ASP A 44 -3.41 -4.17 7.78
CA ASP A 44 -4.64 -3.45 7.42
C ASP A 44 -5.17 -3.79 6.01
N SER A 45 -4.51 -4.68 5.28
CA SER A 45 -4.93 -5.07 3.93
C SER A 45 -6.28 -5.80 3.93
N PRO A 46 -7.08 -5.69 2.85
CA PRO A 46 -8.30 -6.46 2.67
C PRO A 46 -8.06 -7.98 2.81
N GLU A 47 -8.99 -8.70 3.45
CA GLU A 47 -8.87 -10.16 3.66
C GLU A 47 -8.61 -10.93 2.36
N GLU A 48 -9.24 -10.53 1.25
CA GLU A 48 -9.04 -11.12 -0.07
C GLU A 48 -7.57 -11.05 -0.52
N GLN A 49 -6.89 -9.94 -0.26
CA GLN A 49 -5.47 -9.79 -0.59
C GLN A 49 -4.60 -10.68 0.31
N LYS A 50 -4.95 -10.83 1.59
CA LYS A 50 -4.24 -11.76 2.50
C LYS A 50 -4.38 -13.20 2.01
N TYR A 51 -5.59 -13.63 1.63
CA TYR A 51 -5.82 -14.96 1.07
C TYR A 51 -5.08 -15.19 -0.24
N MET A 52 -5.06 -14.20 -1.12
CA MET A 52 -4.32 -14.28 -2.38
C MET A 52 -2.81 -14.42 -2.15
N ARG A 53 -2.25 -13.68 -1.19
CA ARG A 53 -0.83 -13.79 -0.81
C ARG A 53 -0.49 -15.18 -0.29
N MET A 54 -1.27 -15.67 0.67
CA MET A 54 -1.12 -17.01 1.25
C MET A 54 -1.25 -18.12 0.19
N GLY A 55 -2.27 -18.03 -0.68
CA GLY A 55 -2.50 -19.00 -1.75
C GLY A 55 -1.36 -19.02 -2.78
N THR A 56 -0.80 -17.85 -3.11
CA THR A 56 0.33 -17.74 -4.04
C THR A 56 1.59 -18.39 -3.48
N VAL A 57 1.92 -18.10 -2.21
CA VAL A 57 3.08 -18.70 -1.54
C VAL A 57 2.92 -20.22 -1.42
N LEU A 58 1.72 -20.67 -1.04
CA LEU A 58 1.39 -22.10 -0.97
C LEU A 58 1.61 -22.81 -2.30
N ALA A 59 1.07 -22.25 -3.39
CA ALA A 59 1.20 -22.83 -4.73
C ALA A 59 2.67 -22.95 -5.15
N PHE A 60 3.47 -21.91 -4.92
CA PHE A 60 4.89 -21.93 -5.26
C PHE A 60 5.71 -22.88 -4.39
N ALA A 61 5.42 -22.99 -3.09
CA ALA A 61 6.08 -23.95 -2.21
C ALA A 61 5.83 -25.39 -2.68
N ILE A 62 4.59 -25.70 -3.09
CA ILE A 62 4.21 -26.99 -3.67
C ILE A 62 4.97 -27.23 -4.99
N VAL A 63 4.96 -26.26 -5.91
CA VAL A 63 5.68 -26.38 -7.20
C VAL A 63 7.17 -26.58 -6.98
N ASN A 64 7.76 -25.88 -6.01
CA ASN A 64 9.18 -26.03 -5.68
C ASN A 64 9.49 -27.45 -5.18
N LYS A 65 8.67 -28.02 -4.29
CA LYS A 65 8.83 -29.41 -3.83
C LYS A 65 8.68 -30.42 -4.97
N ILE A 66 7.75 -30.19 -5.91
CA ILE A 66 7.59 -31.03 -7.11
C ILE A 66 8.82 -30.95 -8.01
N ALA A 67 9.38 -29.75 -8.20
CA ALA A 67 10.59 -29.55 -9.00
C ALA A 67 11.81 -30.29 -8.42
N HIS A 68 11.83 -30.54 -7.11
CA HIS A 68 12.86 -31.35 -6.44
C HIS A 68 12.62 -32.87 -6.52
N GLY A 69 11.59 -33.31 -7.25
CA GLY A 69 11.37 -34.71 -7.61
C GLY A 69 10.33 -35.46 -6.77
N THR A 70 9.68 -34.80 -5.81
CA THR A 70 8.63 -35.42 -5.00
C THR A 70 7.25 -35.17 -5.63
N PRO A 71 6.52 -36.19 -6.12
CA PRO A 71 5.16 -35.97 -6.59
C PRO A 71 4.24 -35.64 -5.41
N ILE A 72 3.20 -34.82 -5.62
CA ILE A 72 2.25 -34.38 -4.57
C ILE A 72 1.67 -35.56 -3.78
N LYS A 73 1.49 -36.70 -4.45
CA LYS A 73 0.92 -37.93 -3.86
C LYS A 73 1.81 -38.55 -2.78
N ASP A 74 3.11 -38.24 -2.79
CA ASP A 74 4.13 -38.81 -1.90
C ASP A 74 4.59 -37.78 -0.85
N PHE A 75 3.89 -36.66 -0.69
CA PHE A 75 4.22 -35.65 0.32
C PHE A 75 4.07 -36.21 1.73
N SER A 76 5.14 -36.10 2.52
CA SER A 76 5.13 -36.50 3.92
C SER A 76 4.51 -35.41 4.80
N ASN A 77 4.15 -35.75 6.04
CA ASN A 77 3.71 -34.75 7.03
C ASN A 77 4.75 -33.64 7.25
N LYS A 78 6.05 -33.99 7.14
CA LYS A 78 7.15 -33.02 7.22
C LYS A 78 7.17 -32.07 6.02
N ASP A 79 6.83 -32.54 4.82
CA ASP A 79 6.72 -31.67 3.64
C ASP A 79 5.57 -30.68 3.77
N TRP A 80 4.45 -31.09 4.37
CA TRP A 80 3.35 -30.19 4.69
C TRP A 80 3.72 -29.18 5.79
N GLU A 81 4.47 -29.59 6.82
CA GLU A 81 5.00 -28.69 7.84
C GLU A 81 5.95 -27.65 7.24
N ASP A 82 6.83 -28.04 6.32
CA ASP A 82 7.72 -27.13 5.59
C ASP A 82 6.93 -26.12 4.75
N ILE A 83 5.92 -26.61 4.01
CA ILE A 83 5.07 -25.78 3.15
C ILE A 83 4.27 -24.77 4.00
N ILE A 84 3.63 -25.21 5.08
CA ILE A 84 2.88 -24.33 5.98
C ILE A 84 3.82 -23.31 6.65
N SER A 85 5.03 -23.73 7.02
CA SER A 85 6.06 -22.85 7.56
C SER A 85 6.51 -21.79 6.55
N SER A 86 6.61 -22.13 5.25
CA SER A 86 6.89 -21.15 4.19
C SER A 86 5.75 -20.15 4.01
N VAL A 87 4.49 -20.57 4.12
CA VAL A 87 3.34 -19.65 4.07
C VAL A 87 3.35 -18.71 5.27
N ALA A 88 3.60 -19.22 6.48
CA ALA A 88 3.68 -18.40 7.69
C ALA A 88 4.83 -17.39 7.62
N ASN A 89 6.02 -17.82 7.19
CA ASN A 89 7.17 -16.92 7.11
C ASN A 89 7.04 -15.95 5.94
N ASP A 90 6.69 -16.42 4.74
CA ASP A 90 6.82 -15.65 3.50
C ASP A 90 5.55 -14.91 3.08
N ALA A 91 4.37 -15.33 3.55
CA ALA A 91 3.09 -14.65 3.26
C ALA A 91 2.58 -13.79 4.42
N VAL A 92 2.88 -14.18 5.66
CA VAL A 92 2.27 -13.58 6.87
C VAL A 92 3.26 -12.69 7.63
N MET A 93 4.53 -13.08 7.74
CA MET A 93 5.54 -12.29 8.47
C MET A 93 6.34 -11.31 7.61
N ILE A 94 6.24 -11.41 6.29
CA ILE A 94 7.00 -10.57 5.37
C ILE A 94 6.30 -9.20 5.19
N ASP A 95 7.06 -8.13 5.44
CA ASP A 95 6.71 -6.75 5.08
C ASP A 95 6.29 -6.63 3.60
N GLY A 96 5.29 -5.81 3.28
CA GLY A 96 4.69 -5.72 1.93
C GLY A 96 5.73 -5.57 0.82
N GLN A 97 6.75 -4.73 1.04
CA GLN A 97 7.86 -4.55 0.11
C GLN A 97 8.70 -5.81 -0.11
N LYS A 98 9.02 -6.52 0.98
CA LYS A 98 9.76 -7.78 0.92
C LYS A 98 8.94 -8.88 0.25
N TYR A 99 7.61 -8.86 0.40
CA TYR A 99 6.71 -9.80 -0.27
C TYR A 99 6.74 -9.59 -1.77
N SER A 100 6.64 -8.33 -2.20
CA SER A 100 6.77 -7.94 -3.61
C SER A 100 8.09 -8.46 -4.21
N ILE A 101 9.23 -8.25 -3.52
CA ILE A 101 10.54 -8.76 -3.96
C ILE A 101 10.54 -10.28 -4.09
N TRP A 102 10.04 -10.97 -3.06
CA TRP A 102 9.98 -12.43 -3.04
C TRP A 102 9.16 -12.97 -4.22
N VAL A 103 7.94 -12.46 -4.45
CA VAL A 103 7.05 -12.92 -5.54
C VAL A 103 7.74 -12.78 -6.90
N PHE A 104 8.29 -11.60 -7.20
CA PHE A 104 8.95 -11.39 -8.48
C PHE A 104 10.25 -12.19 -8.63
N SER A 105 10.95 -12.47 -7.53
CA SER A 105 12.12 -13.38 -7.55
C SER A 105 11.72 -14.81 -7.90
N VAL A 106 10.54 -15.27 -7.46
CA VAL A 106 10.01 -16.59 -7.82
C VAL A 106 9.66 -16.65 -9.30
N TYR A 107 9.00 -15.63 -9.85
CA TYR A 107 8.75 -15.55 -11.29
C TYR A 107 10.05 -15.48 -12.11
N ALA A 108 11.04 -14.72 -11.67
CA ALA A 108 12.36 -14.71 -12.29
C ALA A 108 13.04 -16.10 -12.23
N SER A 109 12.83 -16.87 -11.16
CA SER A 109 13.35 -18.24 -11.05
C SER A 109 12.63 -19.20 -12.00
N TYR A 110 11.32 -19.02 -12.22
CA TYR A 110 10.56 -19.75 -13.22
C TYR A 110 11.09 -19.50 -14.64
N VAL A 111 11.44 -18.24 -14.96
CA VAL A 111 12.08 -17.89 -16.23
C VAL A 111 13.41 -18.64 -16.39
N ASP A 112 14.29 -18.63 -15.40
CA ASP A 112 15.58 -19.35 -15.46
C ASP A 112 15.38 -20.86 -15.72
N ILE A 113 14.44 -21.50 -15.03
CA ILE A 113 14.12 -22.92 -15.24
C ILE A 113 13.63 -23.16 -16.67
N SER A 114 12.76 -22.27 -17.16
CA SER A 114 12.22 -22.37 -18.50
C SER A 114 13.30 -22.22 -19.57
N VAL A 115 14.28 -21.35 -19.36
CA VAL A 115 15.44 -21.20 -20.25
C VAL A 115 16.28 -22.47 -20.30
N LYS A 116 16.57 -23.10 -19.15
CA LYS A 116 17.29 -24.39 -19.12
C LYS A 116 16.59 -25.46 -19.94
N VAL A 117 15.26 -25.50 -19.93
CA VAL A 117 14.49 -26.42 -20.76
C VAL A 117 14.65 -26.10 -22.25
N LEU A 118 14.67 -24.82 -22.64
CA LEU A 118 14.90 -24.41 -24.03
C LEU A 118 16.31 -24.77 -24.52
N GLU A 119 17.33 -24.63 -23.67
CA GLU A 119 18.71 -25.04 -23.97
C GLU A 119 18.79 -26.54 -24.26
N ILE A 120 18.16 -27.38 -23.43
CA ILE A 120 18.09 -28.83 -23.64
C ILE A 120 17.39 -29.18 -24.97
N ARG A 121 16.44 -28.36 -25.40
CA ARG A 121 15.70 -28.53 -26.66
C ARG A 121 16.44 -27.99 -27.88
N GLY A 122 17.66 -27.47 -27.72
CA GLY A 122 18.52 -27.03 -28.83
C GLY A 122 18.20 -25.65 -29.37
N ILE A 123 17.48 -24.80 -28.61
CA ILE A 123 17.28 -23.39 -28.97
C ILE A 123 18.60 -22.63 -28.87
N SER A 124 18.79 -21.63 -29.74
CA SER A 124 20.03 -20.85 -29.79
C SER A 124 20.38 -20.20 -28.44
N ALA A 125 21.64 -20.31 -28.01
CA ALA A 125 22.14 -19.70 -26.78
C ALA A 125 21.83 -18.20 -26.68
N LYS A 126 21.95 -17.47 -27.80
CA LYS A 126 21.62 -16.03 -27.87
C LYS A 126 20.18 -15.71 -27.43
N LYS A 127 19.20 -16.55 -27.78
CA LYS A 127 17.79 -16.36 -27.36
C LYS A 127 17.63 -16.69 -25.88
N CYS A 128 18.27 -17.76 -25.41
CA CYS A 128 18.30 -18.13 -24.00
C CYS A 128 18.91 -17.00 -23.14
N ASP A 129 20.06 -16.47 -23.52
CA ASP A 129 20.74 -15.36 -22.84
C ASP A 129 19.85 -14.11 -22.77
N ALA A 130 19.22 -13.74 -23.89
CA ALA A 130 18.34 -12.58 -23.94
C ALA A 130 17.12 -12.69 -23.02
N ILE A 131 16.64 -13.91 -22.75
CA ILE A 131 15.54 -14.17 -21.81
C ILE A 131 16.06 -14.17 -20.37
N SER A 132 17.21 -14.82 -20.11
CA SER A 132 17.86 -14.84 -18.79
C SER A 132 18.21 -13.44 -18.29
N MET A 133 18.65 -12.54 -19.18
CA MET A 133 18.93 -11.13 -18.82
C MET A 133 17.71 -10.42 -18.22
N ILE A 134 16.50 -10.75 -18.67
CA ILE A 134 15.27 -10.15 -18.10
C ILE A 134 15.08 -10.59 -16.65
N ALA A 135 15.29 -11.87 -16.36
CA ALA A 135 15.18 -12.39 -15.00
C ALA A 135 16.25 -11.78 -14.07
N GLU A 136 17.46 -11.55 -14.58
CA GLU A 136 18.51 -10.81 -13.86
C GLU A 136 18.12 -9.36 -13.59
N GLU A 137 17.51 -8.69 -14.56
CA GLU A 137 17.02 -7.31 -14.42
C GLU A 137 15.93 -7.20 -13.36
N VAL A 138 14.97 -8.12 -13.32
CA VAL A 138 13.93 -8.20 -12.27
C VAL A 138 14.58 -8.31 -10.88
N ARG A 139 15.61 -9.16 -10.73
CA ARG A 139 16.36 -9.28 -9.47
C ARG A 139 17.16 -8.02 -9.15
N ALA A 140 17.69 -7.33 -10.17
CA ALA A 140 18.40 -6.06 -9.99
C ALA A 140 17.46 -4.95 -9.52
N LEU A 141 16.22 -4.90 -10.03
CA LEU A 141 15.18 -4.00 -9.54
C LEU A 141 14.82 -4.31 -8.07
N GLY A 142 14.79 -5.60 -7.69
CA GLY A 142 14.59 -5.99 -6.29
C GLY A 142 15.64 -5.39 -5.36
N ARG A 143 16.93 -5.49 -5.72
CA ARG A 143 18.02 -4.85 -4.98
C ARG A 143 17.88 -3.33 -4.90
N LYS A 144 17.41 -2.69 -5.98
CA LYS A 144 17.15 -1.24 -5.99
C LYS A 144 16.04 -0.86 -4.99
N LEU A 145 14.98 -1.66 -4.91
CA LEU A 145 13.91 -1.45 -3.93
C LEU A 145 14.44 -1.62 -2.50
N GLU A 146 15.24 -2.65 -2.22
CA GLU A 146 15.86 -2.84 -0.89
C GLU A 146 16.75 -1.67 -0.48
N SER A 147 17.43 -1.05 -1.46
CA SER A 147 18.25 0.14 -1.25
C SER A 147 17.46 1.47 -1.23
N ASN A 148 16.13 1.43 -1.25
CA ASN A 148 15.23 2.60 -1.32
C ASN A 148 15.50 3.54 -2.51
N GLN A 149 16.07 3.03 -3.60
CA GLN A 149 16.34 3.83 -4.81
C GLN A 149 15.11 3.96 -5.72
N ILE A 150 14.12 3.09 -5.56
CA ILE A 150 12.86 3.08 -6.31
C ILE A 150 11.71 2.84 -5.34
N SER A 151 10.52 3.37 -5.66
CA SER A 151 9.32 3.06 -4.89
C SER A 151 8.77 1.68 -5.22
N GLU A 152 8.02 1.08 -4.29
CA GLU A 152 7.38 -0.22 -4.50
C GLU A 152 6.43 -0.23 -5.71
N VAL A 153 5.64 0.82 -5.89
CA VAL A 153 4.74 0.97 -7.05
C VAL A 153 5.53 0.95 -8.36
N LYS A 154 6.67 1.65 -8.40
CA LYS A 154 7.50 1.72 -9.61
C LYS A 154 8.29 0.43 -9.85
N TYR A 155 8.61 -0.29 -8.78
CA TYR A 155 9.20 -1.62 -8.82
C TYR A 155 8.22 -2.66 -9.40
N THR A 156 7.02 -2.76 -8.81
CA THR A 156 6.01 -3.76 -9.20
C THR A 156 5.61 -3.59 -10.67
N GLU A 157 5.38 -2.35 -11.11
CA GLU A 157 5.06 -2.02 -12.49
C GLU A 157 6.15 -2.50 -13.46
N GLN A 158 7.42 -2.17 -13.19
CA GLN A 158 8.53 -2.56 -14.07
C GLN A 158 8.73 -4.07 -14.12
N CYS A 159 8.63 -4.75 -12.97
CA CYS A 159 8.74 -6.20 -12.92
C CYS A 159 7.62 -6.90 -13.69
N ILE A 160 6.38 -6.40 -13.63
CA ILE A 160 5.27 -6.95 -14.41
C ILE A 160 5.56 -6.85 -15.91
N TRP A 161 6.00 -5.68 -16.39
CA TRP A 161 6.31 -5.50 -17.81
C TRP A 161 7.44 -6.42 -18.29
N LEU A 162 8.53 -6.48 -17.53
CA LEU A 162 9.67 -7.36 -17.83
C LEU A 162 9.26 -8.83 -17.87
N LEU A 163 8.48 -9.30 -16.90
CA LEU A 163 8.07 -10.71 -16.85
C LEU A 163 7.09 -11.08 -17.97
N ILE A 164 6.19 -10.18 -18.38
CA ILE A 164 5.33 -10.42 -19.55
C ILE A 164 6.18 -10.51 -20.82
N GLU A 165 7.16 -9.62 -20.98
CA GLU A 165 8.12 -9.70 -22.09
C GLU A 165 8.87 -11.04 -22.10
N ALA A 166 9.37 -11.49 -20.94
CA ALA A 166 10.01 -12.79 -20.81
C ALA A 166 9.07 -13.94 -21.21
N MET A 167 7.81 -13.91 -20.78
CA MET A 167 6.81 -14.93 -21.14
C MET A 167 6.54 -14.96 -22.64
N ILE A 168 6.41 -13.81 -23.30
CA ILE A 168 6.23 -13.72 -24.76
C ILE A 168 7.42 -14.38 -25.48
N LYS A 169 8.65 -14.04 -25.08
CA LYS A 169 9.88 -14.60 -25.66
C LYS A 169 10.00 -16.10 -25.40
N LEU A 170 9.64 -16.57 -24.20
CA LEU A 170 9.61 -17.99 -23.86
C LEU A 170 8.61 -18.75 -24.74
N LEU A 171 7.36 -18.26 -24.83
CA LEU A 171 6.31 -18.88 -25.64
C LEU A 171 6.68 -18.94 -27.13
N ALA A 172 7.24 -17.86 -27.67
CA ALA A 172 7.74 -17.85 -29.03
C ALA A 172 8.86 -18.87 -29.24
N SER A 173 9.83 -18.92 -28.31
CA SER A 173 10.94 -19.89 -28.37
C SER A 173 10.46 -21.34 -28.28
N TYR A 174 9.46 -21.63 -27.45
CA TYR A 174 8.81 -22.95 -27.44
C TYR A 174 8.07 -23.25 -28.74
N SER A 175 7.38 -22.26 -29.32
CA SER A 175 6.67 -22.45 -30.58
C SER A 175 7.61 -22.80 -31.73
N ALA A 176 8.87 -22.33 -31.69
CA ALA A 176 9.88 -22.64 -32.70
C ALA A 176 10.11 -24.16 -32.86
N ILE A 177 9.91 -24.93 -31.79
CA ILE A 177 10.02 -26.41 -31.80
C ILE A 177 8.94 -27.03 -32.70
N VAL A 178 7.75 -26.42 -32.77
CA VAL A 178 6.58 -26.97 -33.48
C VAL A 178 6.44 -26.37 -34.88
N VAL A 179 6.58 -25.05 -35.01
CA VAL A 179 6.28 -24.32 -36.26
C VAL A 179 7.52 -23.84 -37.01
N GLY A 180 8.72 -24.08 -36.47
CA GLY A 180 9.99 -23.62 -37.03
C GLY A 180 10.35 -22.19 -36.63
N GLU A 181 11.65 -21.85 -36.74
CA GLU A 181 12.21 -20.59 -36.21
C GLU A 181 11.65 -19.33 -36.87
N ASN A 182 11.51 -19.32 -38.20
CA ASN A 182 11.06 -18.13 -38.92
C ASN A 182 9.64 -17.69 -38.52
N LEU A 183 8.72 -18.65 -38.37
CA LEU A 183 7.34 -18.35 -37.96
C LEU A 183 7.29 -17.97 -36.48
N ALA A 184 8.10 -18.59 -35.64
CA ALA A 184 8.22 -18.24 -34.23
C ALA A 184 8.74 -16.81 -34.03
N ASP A 185 9.73 -16.37 -34.81
CA ASP A 185 10.27 -15.01 -34.74
C ASP A 185 9.28 -13.95 -35.22
N LEU A 186 8.47 -14.29 -36.24
CA LEU A 186 7.34 -13.46 -36.66
C LEU A 186 6.28 -13.36 -35.55
N ASN A 187 5.89 -14.48 -34.96
CA ASN A 187 4.93 -14.52 -33.85
C ASN A 187 5.43 -13.70 -32.65
N GLN A 188 6.72 -13.81 -32.31
CA GLN A 188 7.33 -13.01 -31.25
C GLN A 188 7.21 -11.52 -31.55
N SER A 189 7.52 -11.12 -32.78
CA SER A 189 7.53 -9.73 -33.20
C SER A 189 6.11 -9.13 -33.19
N ILE A 190 5.10 -9.89 -33.64
CA ILE A 190 3.69 -9.49 -33.57
C ILE A 190 3.23 -9.36 -32.12
N ALA A 191 3.57 -10.34 -31.28
CA ALA A 191 3.22 -10.32 -29.86
C ALA A 191 3.88 -9.14 -29.12
N MET A 192 5.15 -8.87 -29.38
CA MET A 192 5.87 -7.72 -28.81
C MET A 192 5.30 -6.38 -29.28
N LEU A 193 4.90 -6.27 -30.56
CA LEU A 193 4.24 -5.06 -31.06
C LEU A 193 2.90 -4.84 -30.36
N ALA A 194 2.09 -5.88 -30.22
CA ALA A 194 0.81 -5.81 -29.52
C ALA A 194 1.00 -5.45 -28.04
N PHE A 195 2.02 -6.03 -27.39
CA PHE A 195 2.40 -5.75 -26.01
C PHE A 195 2.79 -4.28 -25.81
N GLU A 196 3.70 -3.74 -26.64
CA GLU A 196 4.13 -2.34 -26.54
C GLU A 196 2.99 -1.36 -26.86
N TYR A 197 2.13 -1.70 -27.84
CA TYR A 197 0.94 -0.89 -28.12
C TYR A 197 -0.05 -0.88 -26.96
N ALA A 198 -0.28 -2.04 -26.33
CA ALA A 198 -1.15 -2.14 -25.15
C ALA A 198 -0.59 -1.32 -23.99
N ARG A 199 0.71 -1.43 -23.71
CA ARG A 199 1.41 -0.63 -22.70
C ARG A 199 1.27 0.87 -22.98
N TYR A 200 1.52 1.30 -24.21
CA TYR A 200 1.32 2.71 -24.61
C TYR A 200 -0.13 3.18 -24.43
N SER A 201 -1.10 2.37 -24.86
CA SER A 201 -2.51 2.72 -24.74
C SER A 201 -2.96 2.83 -23.29
N LEU A 202 -2.43 2.00 -22.38
CA LEU A 202 -2.73 2.06 -20.96
C LEU A 202 -2.20 3.36 -20.35
N TYR A 203 -0.92 3.69 -20.59
CA TYR A 203 -0.35 4.96 -20.13
C TYR A 203 -1.08 6.19 -20.67
N LYS A 204 -1.54 6.13 -21.92
CA LYS A 204 -2.34 7.21 -22.50
C LYS A 204 -3.67 7.38 -21.76
N LYS A 205 -4.36 6.29 -21.42
CA LYS A 205 -5.63 6.33 -20.68
C LYS A 205 -5.42 6.81 -19.24
N GLU A 206 -4.41 6.30 -18.56
CA GLU A 206 -4.04 6.72 -17.21
C GLU A 206 -3.76 8.23 -17.17
N LYS A 207 -2.97 8.75 -18.12
CA LYS A 207 -2.70 10.18 -18.24
C LYS A 207 -3.98 11.00 -18.38
N VAL A 208 -4.93 10.55 -19.21
CA VAL A 208 -6.22 11.24 -19.38
C VAL A 208 -6.99 11.31 -18.06
N ILE A 209 -7.05 10.19 -17.32
CA ILE A 209 -7.75 10.14 -16.02
C ILE A 209 -7.08 11.07 -15.01
N VAL A 210 -5.75 11.04 -14.90
CA VAL A 210 -5.00 11.91 -13.99
C VAL A 210 -5.20 13.38 -14.34
N THR A 211 -5.18 13.73 -15.63
CA THR A 211 -5.44 15.10 -16.08
C THR A 211 -6.86 15.56 -15.71
N GLN A 212 -7.87 14.73 -15.96
CA GLN A 212 -9.26 15.05 -15.58
C GLN A 212 -9.42 15.22 -14.07
N TYR A 213 -8.73 14.39 -13.27
CA TYR A 213 -8.75 14.52 -11.82
C TYR A 213 -8.12 15.83 -11.35
N LEU A 214 -6.98 16.22 -11.94
CA LEU A 214 -6.32 17.49 -11.62
C LEU A 214 -7.19 18.70 -12.01
N GLU A 215 -7.84 18.64 -13.17
CA GLU A 215 -8.79 19.67 -13.60
C GLU A 215 -9.94 19.81 -12.60
N HIS A 216 -10.56 18.69 -12.20
CA HIS A 216 -11.64 18.71 -11.22
C HIS A 216 -11.20 19.19 -9.84
N GLN A 217 -9.99 18.82 -9.41
CA GLN A 217 -9.43 19.31 -8.16
C GLN A 217 -9.26 20.83 -8.18
N ASN A 218 -8.73 21.39 -9.27
CA ASN A 218 -8.60 22.83 -9.42
C ASN A 218 -9.97 23.55 -9.39
N GLU A 219 -10.99 23.00 -10.06
CA GLU A 219 -12.35 23.57 -10.02
C GLU A 219 -12.91 23.63 -8.59
N VAL A 220 -12.68 22.57 -7.81
CA VAL A 220 -13.12 22.49 -6.41
C VAL A 220 -12.33 23.45 -5.55
N ASP A 221 -11.01 23.55 -5.75
CA ASP A 221 -10.14 24.47 -5.02
C ASP A 221 -10.55 25.94 -5.27
N GLU A 222 -10.79 26.33 -6.54
CA GLU A 222 -11.28 27.67 -6.90
C GLU A 222 -12.64 27.97 -6.27
N ALA A 223 -13.58 27.02 -6.31
CA ALA A 223 -14.89 27.19 -5.71
C ALA A 223 -14.82 27.30 -4.17
N LEU A 224 -13.88 26.59 -3.55
CA LEU A 224 -13.66 26.63 -2.11
C LEU A 224 -13.02 27.96 -1.69
N GLU A 225 -12.03 28.43 -2.44
CA GLU A 225 -11.38 29.73 -2.21
C GLU A 225 -12.39 30.89 -2.32
N ALA A 226 -13.25 30.87 -3.35
CA ALA A 226 -14.32 31.86 -3.49
C ALA A 226 -15.29 31.87 -2.30
N LYS A 227 -15.64 30.70 -1.75
CA LYS A 227 -16.48 30.61 -0.55
C LYS A 227 -15.76 31.13 0.70
N PHE A 228 -14.48 30.82 0.85
CA PHE A 228 -13.68 31.32 1.96
C PHE A 228 -13.53 32.84 1.94
N ASP A 229 -13.32 33.42 0.76
CA ASP A 229 -13.22 34.88 0.62
C ASP A 229 -14.56 35.56 0.88
N ALA A 230 -15.68 34.99 0.39
CA ALA A 230 -17.02 35.50 0.70
C ALA A 230 -17.29 35.47 2.22
N PHE A 231 -16.94 34.37 2.89
CA PHE A 231 -17.10 34.24 4.35
C PHE A 231 -16.18 35.20 5.11
N ARG A 232 -14.93 35.39 4.66
CA ARG A 232 -14.00 36.35 5.26
C ARG A 232 -14.55 37.78 5.16
N ASN A 233 -15.11 38.15 4.01
CA ASN A 233 -15.72 39.46 3.82
C ASN A 233 -16.95 39.64 4.72
N GLU A 234 -17.84 38.64 4.83
CA GLU A 234 -18.99 38.72 5.75
C GLU A 234 -18.53 38.88 7.21
N MET A 235 -17.48 38.17 7.62
CA MET A 235 -16.92 38.31 8.96
C MET A 235 -16.29 39.69 9.18
N GLN A 236 -15.59 40.23 8.19
CA GLN A 236 -15.04 41.58 8.28
C GLN A 236 -16.15 42.62 8.39
N ASP A 237 -17.21 42.53 7.58
CA ASP A 237 -18.36 43.44 7.65
C ASP A 237 -19.02 43.40 9.04
N ARG A 238 -19.18 42.20 9.62
CA ARG A 238 -19.71 42.05 10.98
C ARG A 238 -18.78 42.63 12.05
N CYS A 239 -17.47 42.45 11.90
CA CYS A 239 -16.48 43.07 12.79
C CYS A 239 -16.54 44.59 12.72
N ASP A 240 -16.63 45.16 11.52
CA ASP A 240 -16.72 46.61 11.32
C ASP A 240 -17.99 47.19 11.96
N ILE A 241 -19.14 46.52 11.79
CA ILE A 241 -20.40 46.87 12.47
C ILE A 241 -20.23 46.80 13.99
N PHE A 242 -19.59 45.76 14.51
CA PHE A 242 -19.35 45.61 15.94
C PHE A 242 -18.45 46.72 16.49
N ASP A 243 -17.35 47.05 15.80
CA ASP A 243 -16.43 48.11 16.20
C ASP A 243 -17.12 49.48 16.20
N GLU A 244 -17.99 49.75 15.22
CA GLU A 244 -18.80 50.97 15.18
C GLU A 244 -19.78 51.04 16.36
N LEU A 245 -20.49 49.94 16.65
CA LEU A 245 -21.41 49.86 17.80
C LEU A 245 -20.67 50.12 19.13
N ILE A 246 -19.49 49.53 19.30
CA ILE A 246 -18.65 49.75 20.48
C ILE A 246 -18.19 51.22 20.55
N ALA A 247 -17.70 51.79 19.45
CA ALA A 247 -17.26 53.19 19.42
C ALA A 247 -18.39 54.15 19.82
N ASN A 248 -19.61 53.92 19.31
CA ASN A 248 -20.77 54.76 19.60
C ASN A 248 -21.31 54.53 21.03
N ALA A 249 -21.23 53.32 21.57
CA ALA A 249 -21.57 53.02 22.97
C ALA A 249 -20.66 53.70 24.00
N PHE A 250 -19.47 54.16 23.59
CA PHE A 250 -18.57 54.95 24.42
C PHE A 250 -18.45 56.42 23.98
N ALA A 251 -19.37 56.89 23.13
CA ALA A 251 -19.38 58.27 22.67
C ALA A 251 -19.54 59.28 23.85
N PRO A 252 -18.94 60.47 23.77
CA PRO A 252 -19.11 61.51 24.80
C PRO A 252 -20.56 62.03 24.91
N ASP A 253 -21.32 61.93 23.81
CA ASP A 253 -22.72 62.34 23.73
C ASP A 253 -23.65 61.24 24.28
N ILE A 254 -24.45 61.61 25.29
CA ILE A 254 -25.40 60.71 25.97
C ILE A 254 -26.49 60.22 25.02
N SER A 255 -26.96 61.06 24.09
CA SER A 255 -28.02 60.69 23.13
C SER A 255 -27.53 59.66 22.12
N ILE A 256 -26.26 59.76 21.69
CA ILE A 256 -25.63 58.78 20.81
C ILE A 256 -25.45 57.46 21.55
N ARG A 257 -24.95 57.52 22.78
CA ARG A 257 -24.79 56.35 23.67
C ARG A 257 -26.07 55.55 23.91
N LEU A 258 -27.17 56.24 24.19
CA LEU A 258 -28.46 55.58 24.46
C LEU A 258 -29.00 54.87 23.21
N LYS A 259 -28.89 55.51 22.04
CA LYS A 259 -29.28 54.89 20.77
C LYS A 259 -28.42 53.68 20.43
N SER A 260 -27.11 53.76 20.61
CA SER A 260 -26.23 52.63 20.31
C SER A 260 -26.37 51.49 21.31
N SER A 261 -26.77 51.75 22.56
CA SER A 261 -27.15 50.69 23.50
C SER A 261 -28.38 49.90 23.04
N ILE A 262 -29.35 50.57 22.40
CA ILE A 262 -30.53 49.95 21.79
C ILE A 262 -30.12 49.13 20.56
N GLU A 263 -29.27 49.68 19.69
CA GLU A 263 -28.76 49.00 18.49
C GLU A 263 -27.92 47.76 18.83
N ILE A 264 -27.14 47.79 19.92
CA ILE A 264 -26.42 46.60 20.41
C ILE A 264 -27.39 45.51 20.87
N ALA A 265 -28.42 45.86 21.65
CA ALA A 265 -29.42 44.90 22.12
C ALA A 265 -30.17 44.23 20.95
N LEU A 266 -30.53 45.01 19.93
CA LEU A 266 -31.13 44.51 18.69
C LEU A 266 -30.19 43.56 17.93
N ASN A 267 -28.90 43.90 17.79
CA ASN A 267 -27.93 43.07 17.09
C ASN A 267 -27.58 41.76 17.83
N VAL A 268 -27.72 41.72 19.16
CA VAL A 268 -27.56 40.51 19.98
C VAL A 268 -28.83 39.64 19.96
N GLY A 269 -29.93 40.14 19.41
CA GLY A 269 -31.20 39.42 19.25
C GLY A 269 -32.11 39.48 20.48
N VAL A 270 -31.99 40.54 21.30
CA VAL A 270 -32.94 40.80 22.39
C VAL A 270 -34.31 41.16 21.79
N GLU A 271 -35.40 40.63 22.35
CA GLU A 271 -36.74 40.96 21.87
C GLU A 271 -37.02 42.46 22.03
N GLU A 272 -37.59 43.11 21.00
CA GLU A 272 -37.93 44.54 21.02
C GLU A 272 -38.84 44.94 22.21
N SER A 273 -39.59 43.99 22.75
CA SER A 273 -40.42 44.12 23.95
C SER A 273 -39.59 44.39 25.21
N GLU A 274 -38.37 43.84 25.31
CA GLU A 274 -37.47 43.96 26.46
C GLU A 274 -36.50 45.14 26.31
N ILE A 275 -36.47 45.79 25.14
CA ILE A 275 -35.59 46.94 24.88
C ILE A 275 -36.23 48.23 25.38
N LEU A 276 -35.50 48.96 26.21
CA LEU A 276 -35.86 50.27 26.76
C LEU A 276 -35.69 51.39 25.72
N ASP A 277 -36.51 51.37 24.67
CA ASP A 277 -36.46 52.29 23.52
C ASP A 277 -37.32 53.56 23.67
N SER A 278 -38.21 53.59 24.66
CA SER A 278 -39.12 54.70 24.94
C SER A 278 -39.03 55.15 26.40
N THR A 279 -39.37 56.41 26.67
CA THR A 279 -39.42 56.95 28.04
C THR A 279 -40.40 56.18 28.92
N GLU A 280 -41.49 55.67 28.34
CA GLU A 280 -42.52 54.90 29.02
C GLU A 280 -41.97 53.56 29.53
N LYS A 281 -41.20 52.84 28.69
CA LYS A 281 -40.54 51.58 29.08
C LYS A 281 -39.45 51.81 30.13
N ILE A 282 -38.71 52.91 30.02
CA ILE A 282 -37.66 53.27 31.00
C ILE A 282 -38.29 53.52 32.37
N ASP A 283 -39.37 54.30 32.41
CA ASP A 283 -40.08 54.59 33.66
C ASP A 283 -40.68 53.32 34.26
N ASP A 284 -41.32 52.46 33.47
CA ASP A 284 -41.90 51.17 33.93
C ASP A 284 -40.85 50.18 34.47
N TYR A 285 -39.58 50.25 34.01
CA TYR A 285 -38.52 49.35 34.44
C TYR A 285 -37.77 49.84 35.69
N PHE A 286 -37.60 51.16 35.86
CA PHE A 286 -36.80 51.74 36.94
C PHE A 286 -37.61 52.27 38.14
N MET A 287 -38.93 52.46 38.02
CA MET A 287 -39.83 52.90 39.10
C MET A 287 -40.55 51.71 39.75
#